data_AF-A0A1V4RFK0-F1
#
_entry.id   AF-A0A1V4RFK0-F1
#
_cell.length_a   1.000
_cell.length_b   1.000
_cell.length_c   1.000
_cell.angle_alpha   90.00
_cell.angle_beta   90.00
_cell.angle_gamma   90.00
#
_symmetry.space_group_name_H-M   'P 1'
#
loop_
_entity.id
_entity.type
_entity.pdbx_description
1 polymer ?
#
loop_
_entity_poly.entity_id
_entity_poly.type
_entity_poly.pdbx_seq_one_letter_code
_entity_poly.pdbx_strand_id
1 'polypeptide(L)' 'VFEMGITYILWNTALKRASTTAAVSSMIFLTPFLALILIQAVVGEKIASSTVIGLVMVAGGIFLEKRSRKNTR' A
#
# COMPACT_ATOMS: atom_id res chain seq x y z
N VAL A 1 -7.30 18.43 -13.05
CA VAL A 1 -6.97 17.31 -13.99
C VAL A 1 -5.46 17.13 -14.14
N PHE A 2 -4.68 18.21 -14.36
CA PHE A 2 -3.22 18.15 -14.47
C PHE A 2 -2.50 17.58 -13.22
N GLU A 3 -3.01 17.90 -12.03
CA GLU A 3 -2.48 17.46 -10.72
C GLU A 3 -2.40 15.93 -10.58
N MET A 4 -3.47 15.22 -10.99
CA MET A 4 -3.52 13.76 -11.00
C MET A 4 -2.80 13.15 -12.21
N GLY A 5 -2.56 13.93 -13.26
CA GLY A 5 -1.81 13.50 -14.44
C GLY A 5 -0.34 13.25 -14.12
N ILE A 6 0.27 14.09 -13.27
CA ILE A 6 1.67 13.95 -12.86
C ILE A 6 1.87 12.66 -12.05
N THR A 7 1.00 12.36 -11.08
CA THR A 7 1.07 11.12 -10.30
C THR A 7 0.87 9.88 -11.18
N TYR A 8 0.00 9.96 -12.19
CA TYR A 8 -0.21 8.88 -13.15
C TYR A 8 1.03 8.61 -14.02
N ILE A 9 1.70 9.67 -14.51
CA ILE A 9 2.93 9.54 -15.31
C ILE A 9 4.08 8.99 -14.46
N LEU A 10 4.23 9.47 -13.22
CA LEU A 10 5.20 8.94 -12.25
C LEU A 10 4.96 7.45 -11.96
N TRP A 11 3.71 7.07 -11.71
CA TRP A 11 3.31 5.69 -11.50
C TRP A 11 3.64 4.80 -12.70
N ASN A 12 3.29 5.23 -13.92
CA ASN A 12 3.57 4.48 -15.14
C ASN A 12 5.09 4.36 -15.40
N THR A 13 5.86 5.40 -15.08
CA THR A 13 7.33 5.36 -15.19
C THR A 13 7.93 4.39 -14.19
N ALA A 14 7.43 4.35 -12.95
CA ALA A 14 7.85 3.40 -11.93
C ALA A 14 7.54 1.94 -12.35
N LEU A 15 6.35 1.70 -12.93
CA LEU A 15 5.98 0.39 -13.47
C LEU A 15 6.92 -0.07 -14.59
N LYS A 16 7.34 0.83 -15.49
CA LYS A 16 8.28 0.52 -16.57
C LYS A 16 9.72 0.28 -16.09
N ARG A 17 10.14 0.92 -15.01
CA ARG A 17 11.49 0.81 -14.43
C ARG A 17 11.63 -0.35 -13.44
N ALA A 18 10.55 -0.78 -12.81
CA ALA A 18 10.58 -1.89 -11.88
C ALA A 18 10.71 -3.22 -12.61
N SER A 19 11.72 -4.01 -12.23
CA SER A 19 12.04 -5.31 -12.84
C SER A 19 10.89 -6.33 -12.83
N THR A 20 9.86 -6.10 -12.00
CA THR A 20 8.59 -6.83 -12.02
C THR A 20 7.47 -5.93 -11.52
N THR A 21 6.32 -5.93 -12.21
CA THR A 21 5.08 -5.27 -11.77
C THR A 21 4.68 -5.65 -10.34
N ALA A 22 5.03 -6.86 -9.90
CA ALA A 22 4.81 -7.35 -8.54
C ALA A 22 5.56 -6.57 -7.44
N ALA A 23 6.74 -6.00 -7.75
CA ALA A 23 7.50 -5.19 -6.80
C ALA A 23 6.79 -3.84 -6.52
N VAL A 24 6.29 -3.19 -7.58
CA VAL A 24 5.54 -1.92 -7.46
C VAL A 24 4.17 -2.16 -6.82
N SER A 25 3.48 -3.25 -7.19
CA SER A 25 2.20 -3.62 -6.56
C SER A 25 2.35 -3.96 -5.09
N SER A 26 3.47 -4.54 -4.66
CA SER A 26 3.73 -4.81 -3.23
C SER A 26 3.82 -3.52 -2.41
N MET A 27 4.23 -2.41 -3.02
CA MET A 27 4.37 -1.11 -2.36
C MET A 27 3.01 -0.47 -2.05
N ILE A 28 1.96 -0.77 -2.83
CA ILE A 28 0.58 -0.31 -2.56
C ILE A 28 0.07 -0.88 -1.24
N PHE A 29 0.47 -2.11 -0.90
CA PHE A 29 0.10 -2.72 0.37
C PHE A 29 0.74 -2.06 1.59
N LEU A 30 1.81 -1.28 1.39
CA LEU A 30 2.44 -0.50 2.45
C LEU A 30 1.76 0.87 2.65
N THR A 31 0.98 1.34 1.68
CA THR A 31 0.22 2.60 1.73
C THR A 31 -0.63 2.76 3.01
N PRO A 32 -1.45 1.78 3.45
CA PRO A 32 -2.24 1.94 4.67
C PRO A 32 -1.38 2.13 5.93
N PHE A 33 -0.20 1.52 6.00
CA PHE A 33 0.74 1.71 7.11
C PHE A 33 1.36 3.11 7.07
N LEU A 34 1.86 3.53 5.90
CA LEU A 34 2.41 4.87 5.72
C LEU A 34 1.37 5.95 6.03
N ALA A 35 0.12 5.75 5.60
CA ALA A 35 -0.98 6.67 5.86
C ALA A 35 -1.21 6.86 7.36
N LEU A 36 -1.17 5.80 8.18
CA LEU A 36 -1.34 5.93 9.62
C LEU A 36 -0.19 6.67 10.31
N ILE A 37 1.04 6.39 9.91
CA ILE A 37 2.22 7.10 10.42
C ILE A 37 2.12 8.59 10.07
N LEU A 38 1.73 8.91 8.83
CA LEU A 38 1.57 10.29 8.37
C LEU A 38 0.42 10.99 9.09
N ILE A 39 -0.74 10.34 9.28
CA ILE A 39 -1.88 10.93 9.99
C ILE A 39 -1.49 11.21 11.44
N GLN A 40 -0.83 10.27 12.12
CA GLN A 40 -0.35 10.50 13.48
C GLN A 40 0.69 11.62 13.56
N ALA A 41 1.62 11.69 12.59
CA ALA A 41 2.71 12.67 12.61
C ALA A 41 2.28 14.08 12.18
N VAL A 42 1.36 14.19 11.21
CA VAL A 42 0.93 15.47 10.61
C VAL A 42 -0.32 16.01 11.27
N VAL A 43 -1.30 15.15 11.57
CA VAL A 43 -2.60 15.56 12.15
C VAL A 43 -2.56 15.50 13.69
N GLY A 44 -1.73 14.63 14.27
CA GLY A 44 -1.56 14.52 15.72
C GLY A 44 -2.70 13.78 16.44
N GLU A 45 -3.62 13.17 15.71
CA GLU A 45 -4.73 12.40 16.31
C GLU A 45 -4.25 11.07 16.88
N LYS A 46 -4.83 10.68 18.02
CA LYS A 46 -4.60 9.37 18.60
C LYS A 46 -5.28 8.31 17.73
N ILE A 47 -4.48 7.39 17.20
CA ILE A 47 -4.98 6.26 16.42
C ILE A 47 -5.86 5.40 17.34
N ALA A 48 -7.10 5.16 16.92
CA ALA A 48 -8.02 4.29 17.63
C ALA A 48 -7.58 2.82 17.54
N SER A 49 -7.84 2.05 18.59
CA SER A 49 -7.53 0.61 18.64
C SER A 49 -8.21 -0.17 17.51
N SER A 50 -9.39 0.27 17.06
CA SER A 50 -10.12 -0.29 15.92
C SER A 50 -9.34 -0.18 14.61
N THR A 51 -8.57 0.90 14.41
CA THR A 51 -7.74 1.11 13.23
C THR A 51 -6.57 0.12 13.19
N VAL A 52 -5.97 -0.17 14.35
CA VAL A 52 -4.92 -1.18 14.47
C VAL A 52 -5.46 -2.58 14.16
N ILE A 53 -6.65 -2.91 14.68
CA ILE A 53 -7.32 -4.19 14.38
C ILE A 53 -7.62 -4.32 12.88
N GLY A 54 -8.16 -3.26 12.27
CA GLY A 54 -8.41 -3.23 10.83
C GLY A 54 -7.12 -3.40 10.00
N LEU A 55 -6.03 -2.76 10.42
CA LEU A 55 -4.73 -2.88 9.79
C LEU A 55 -4.19 -4.31 9.86
N VAL A 56 -4.29 -4.97 11.02
CA VAL A 56 -3.90 -6.37 11.21
C VAL A 56 -4.76 -7.29 10.33
N MET A 57 -6.05 -7.01 10.21
CA MET A 57 -6.97 -7.79 9.37
C MET A 57 -6.62 -7.67 7.89
N VAL A 58 -6.34 -6.46 7.40
CA VAL A 58 -5.89 -6.21 6.01
C VAL A 58 -4.53 -6.86 5.77
N ALA A 59 -3.57 -6.71 6.69
CA ALA A 59 -2.25 -7.33 6.59
C ALA A 59 -2.32 -8.87 6.54
N GLY A 60 -3.17 -9.46 7.38
CA GLY A 60 -3.45 -10.90 7.38
C GLY A 60 -4.06 -11.38 6.07
N GLY A 61 -5.04 -10.63 5.53
CA GLY A 61 -5.64 -10.91 4.23
C GLY A 61 -4.62 -10.88 3.09
N ILE A 62 -3.71 -9.89 3.07
CA ILE A 62 -2.65 -9.77 2.07
C ILE A 62 -1.62 -10.91 2.22
N PHE A 63 -1.28 -11.30 3.45
CA PHE A 63 -0.37 -12.42 3.69
C PHE A 63 -0.95 -13.74 3.16
N LEU A 64 -2.26 -13.97 3.38
CA LEU A 64 -2.99 -15.10 2.82
C LEU A 64 -3.08 -15.02 1.29
N GLU A 65 -3.37 -13.86 0.71
CA GLU A 65 -3.41 -13.65 -0.76
C GLU A 65 -2.05 -13.97 -1.40
N LYS A 66 -0.96 -13.46 -0.81
CA LYS A 66 0.40 -13.68 -1.31
C LYS A 66 0.80 -15.15 -1.21
N ARG A 67 0.39 -15.85 -0.15
CA ARG A 67 0.63 -17.28 0.03
C ARG A 67 -0.20 -18.12 -0.95
N SER A 68 -1.45 -17.73 -1.20
CA SER A 68 -2.34 -18.37 -2.17
C SER A 68 -1.83 -18.21 -3.62
N ARG A 69 -1.46 -16.98 -4.04
CA ARG A 69 -0.89 -16.75 -5.38
C ARG A 69 0.40 -17.52 -5.65
N LYS A 70 1.21 -17.76 -4.61
CA LYS A 70 2.47 -18.53 -4.74
C LYS A 70 2.20 -20.02 -5.01
N ASN A 71 1.01 -20.53 -4.68
CA ASN A 71 0.62 -21.93 -4.86
C ASN A 71 -0.03 -22.22 -6.22
N THR A 72 -0.25 -21.19 -7.06
CA THR A 72 -0.82 -21.31 -8.42
C THR A 72 0.22 -21.06 -9.51
N ARG A 73 1.52 -21.08 -9.17
CA ARG A 73 2.62 -21.13 -10.13
C ARG A 73 3.40 -22.42 -10.00
#